data_AF-A0A2N2JZ68-F1
#
_entry.id   AF-A0A2N2JZ68-F1
#
_cell.length_a   1.000
_cell.length_b   1.000
_cell.length_c   1.000
_cell.angle_alpha   90.00
_cell.angle_beta   90.00
_cell.angle_gamma   90.00
#
_symmetry.space_group_name_H-M   'P 1'
#
loop_
_entity.id
_entity.type
_entity.pdbx_description
1 polymer ?
#
loop_
_entity_poly.entity_id
_entity_poly.type
_entity_poly.pdbx_seq_one_letter_code
_entity_poly.pdbx_strand_id
1 'polypeptide(L)'
;MKKGTILFVTEGRDELHDHSDDLRKARDQLGVQAVSVATSEEEVAYEWWRMLAKGMHHISLLKAAYRGRGNPMDFHGTALRLYG
;
A
#
# COMPACT_ATOMS: atom_id res chain seq x y z
N MET A 1 15.65 9.45 -2.91
CA MET A 1 15.01 9.16 -1.60
C MET A 1 13.95 8.10 -1.82
N LYS A 2 13.96 6.99 -1.05
CA LYS A 2 13.05 5.86 -1.24
C LYS A 2 11.74 6.08 -0.47
N LYS A 3 10.59 5.95 -1.13
CA LYS A 3 9.23 6.13 -0.62
C LYS A 3 8.43 4.82 -0.77
N GLY A 4 7.65 4.50 0.25
CA GLY A 4 6.73 3.37 0.24
C GLY A 4 5.35 3.77 0.76
N THR A 5 4.32 3.10 0.27
CA THR A 5 2.95 3.27 0.75
C THR A 5 2.37 1.92 1.17
N ILE A 6 1.80 1.86 2.36
CA ILE A 6 0.97 0.76 2.83
C ILE A 6 -0.48 1.09 2.49
N LEU A 7 -1.16 0.18 1.81
CA LEU A 7 -2.56 0.33 1.46
C LEU A 7 -3.41 -0.43 2.47
N PHE A 8 -4.19 0.31 3.23
CA PHE A 8 -5.16 -0.26 4.16
C PHE A 8 -6.44 -0.60 3.41
N VAL A 9 -6.57 -1.86 3.02
CA VAL A 9 -7.66 -2.37 2.18
C VAL A 9 -8.71 -3.01 3.07
N THR A 10 -9.89 -2.40 3.15
CA THR A 10 -11.00 -2.92 3.96
C THR A 10 -11.94 -3.84 3.18
N GLU A 11 -11.83 -3.86 1.84
CA GLU A 11 -12.71 -4.62 0.95
C GLU A 11 -11.90 -5.18 -0.24
N GLY A 12 -12.14 -6.46 -0.59
CA GLY A 12 -11.55 -7.10 -1.77
C GLY A 12 -10.10 -7.60 -1.61
N ARG A 13 -9.58 -7.71 -0.37
CA ARG A 13 -8.21 -8.22 -0.13
C ARG A 13 -7.98 -9.61 -0.72
N ASP A 14 -8.93 -10.53 -0.56
CA ASP A 14 -8.77 -11.93 -0.97
C ASP A 14 -8.54 -12.11 -2.48
N GLU A 15 -9.00 -11.14 -3.26
CA GLU A 15 -8.85 -11.10 -4.72
C GLU A 15 -7.59 -10.34 -5.18
N LEU A 16 -6.92 -9.67 -4.24
CA LEU A 16 -5.74 -8.84 -4.50
C LEU A 16 -4.49 -9.63 -4.16
N HIS A 17 -3.82 -10.16 -5.19
CA HIS A 17 -2.53 -10.84 -5.01
C HIS A 17 -1.37 -9.84 -4.88
N ASP A 18 -0.41 -10.13 -4.00
CA ASP A 18 0.76 -9.29 -3.68
C ASP A 18 1.69 -9.00 -4.89
N HIS A 19 1.55 -9.78 -5.96
CA HIS A 19 2.28 -9.60 -7.23
C HIS A 19 1.37 -9.27 -8.42
N SER A 20 0.15 -8.83 -8.14
CA SER A 20 -0.80 -8.44 -9.19
C SER A 20 -0.31 -7.22 -9.98
N ASP A 21 -0.71 -7.17 -11.25
CA ASP A 21 -0.53 -5.98 -12.09
C ASP A 21 -1.19 -4.74 -11.48
N ASP A 22 -2.24 -4.92 -10.68
CA ASP A 22 -2.98 -3.83 -10.07
C ASP A 22 -2.17 -3.16 -8.95
N LEU A 23 -1.36 -3.90 -8.18
CA LEU A 23 -0.40 -3.30 -7.25
C LEU A 23 0.75 -2.58 -7.95
N ARG A 24 1.18 -3.09 -9.12
CA ARG A 24 2.15 -2.39 -9.96
C ARG A 24 1.59 -1.05 -10.45
N LYS A 25 0.35 -1.03 -10.95
CA LYS A 25 -0.35 0.21 -11.35
C LYS A 25 -0.51 1.16 -10.17
N ALA A 26 -0.89 0.66 -8.99
CA ALA A 26 -1.03 1.46 -7.79
C ALA A 26 0.29 2.14 -7.39
N ARG A 27 1.40 1.38 -7.45
CA ARG A 27 2.76 1.92 -7.21
C ARG A 27 3.08 3.06 -8.18
N ASP A 28 2.80 2.85 -9.47
CA ASP A 28 3.10 3.84 -10.51
C ASP A 28 2.21 5.09 -10.37
N GLN A 29 0.91 4.92 -10.06
CA GLN A 29 -0.04 6.02 -9.79
C GLN A 29 0.33 6.85 -8.56
N LEU A 30 0.85 6.20 -7.51
CA LEU A 30 1.28 6.87 -6.27
C LEU A 30 2.70 7.44 -6.37
N GLY A 31 3.47 7.10 -7.42
CA GLY A 31 4.85 7.57 -7.59
C GLY A 31 5.81 7.10 -6.50
N VAL A 32 5.60 5.88 -5.97
CA VAL A 32 6.41 5.29 -4.89
C VAL A 32 7.23 4.11 -5.38
N GLN A 33 8.26 3.70 -4.63
CA GLN A 33 9.11 2.57 -5.00
C GLN A 33 8.57 1.23 -4.49
N ALA A 34 7.77 1.23 -3.43
CA ALA A 34 7.12 0.03 -2.91
C ALA A 34 5.68 0.31 -2.48
N VAL A 35 4.83 -0.68 -2.71
CA VAL A 35 3.47 -0.74 -2.16
C VAL A 35 3.34 -2.05 -1.40
N SER A 36 2.69 -2.02 -0.26
CA SER A 36 2.20 -3.22 0.43
C SER A 36 0.72 -3.07 0.75
N VAL A 37 0.10 -4.17 1.17
CA VAL A 37 -1.32 -4.22 1.52
C VAL A 37 -1.45 -4.72 2.94
N ALA A 38 -2.33 -4.08 3.71
CA ALA A 38 -2.71 -4.48 5.05
C ALA A 38 -4.24 -4.36 5.21
N THR A 39 -4.81 -5.20 6.05
CA THR A 39 -6.25 -5.21 6.39
C THR A 39 -6.51 -4.96 7.88
N SER A 40 -5.46 -5.03 8.69
CA SER A 40 -5.48 -4.81 10.13
C SER A 40 -4.31 -3.92 10.56
N GLU A 41 -4.39 -3.34 11.76
CA GLU A 41 -3.31 -2.51 12.31
C GLU A 41 -2.03 -3.33 12.57
N GLU A 42 -2.17 -4.61 12.92
CA GLU A 42 -1.03 -5.53 13.10
C GLU A 42 -0.27 -5.75 11.78
N GLU A 43 -1.00 -5.94 10.68
CA GLU A 43 -0.40 -6.03 9.35
C GLU A 43 0.25 -4.70 8.95
N VAL A 44 -0.35 -3.56 9.27
CA VAL A 44 0.27 -2.24 9.04
C VAL A 44 1.59 -2.14 9.80
N ALA A 45 1.63 -2.54 11.08
CA ALA A 45 2.84 -2.49 11.89
C ALA A 45 3.94 -3.40 11.30
N TYR A 46 3.59 -4.62 10.90
CA TYR A 46 4.50 -5.56 10.26
C TYR A 46 5.05 -5.00 8.93
N GLU A 47 4.17 -4.48 8.07
CA GLU A 47 4.54 -3.93 6.77
C GLU A 47 5.39 -2.67 6.88
N TRP A 48 5.09 -1.81 7.86
CA TRP A 48 5.90 -0.64 8.17
C TRP A 48 7.32 -1.04 8.59
N TRP A 49 7.45 -1.97 9.53
CA TRP A 49 8.76 -2.49 9.94
C TRP A 49 9.52 -3.12 8.76
N ARG A 50 8.82 -3.91 7.93
CA ARG A 50 9.41 -4.54 6.73
C ARG A 50 9.92 -3.51 5.72
N MET A 51 9.21 -2.40 5.52
CA MET A 51 9.65 -1.30 4.65
C MET A 51 10.86 -0.57 5.23
N LEU A 52 10.89 -0.32 6.54
CA LEU A 52 12.06 0.24 7.21
C LEU A 52 13.30 -0.64 7.04
N ALA A 53 13.15 -1.95 7.26
CA ALA A 53 14.23 -2.93 7.08
C ALA A 53 14.76 -2.98 5.63
N LYS A 54 13.91 -2.65 4.65
CA LYS A 54 14.29 -2.52 3.23
C LYS A 54 14.91 -1.15 2.86
N GLY A 55 15.14 -0.29 3.85
CA GLY A 55 15.78 1.02 3.70
C GLY A 55 14.84 2.08 3.12
N MET A 56 13.54 2.00 3.39
CA MET A 56 12.61 3.06 2.99
C MET A 56 12.82 4.31 3.84
N HIS A 57 12.87 5.49 3.22
CA HIS A 57 13.11 6.76 3.91
C HIS A 57 11.81 7.51 4.23
N HIS A 58 10.73 7.20 3.51
CA HIS A 58 9.40 7.77 3.74
C HIS A 58 8.37 6.66 3.61
N ILE A 59 7.52 6.51 4.61
CA ILE A 59 6.46 5.50 4.62
C ILE A 59 5.14 6.18 4.96
N SER A 60 4.14 5.99 4.10
CA SER A 60 2.79 6.47 4.32
C SER A 60 1.79 5.31 4.37
N LEU A 61 0.65 5.55 5.01
CA LEU A 61 -0.50 4.67 5.07
C LEU A 61 -1.67 5.35 4.35
N LEU A 62 -2.35 4.64 3.47
CA LEU A 62 -3.48 5.17 2.70
C LEU A 62 -4.61 4.16 2.67
N LYS A 63 -5.84 4.61 2.93
CA LYS A 63 -7.01 3.75 2.79
C LYS A 63 -7.28 3.49 1.31
N ALA A 64 -7.57 2.23 0.96
CA ALA A 64 -7.89 1.84 -0.40
C ALA A 64 -9.04 0.83 -0.42
N ALA A 65 -9.75 0.76 -1.55
CA ALA A 65 -10.71 -0.29 -1.85
C ALA A 65 -10.31 -0.99 -3.15
N TYR A 66 -10.45 -2.31 -3.19
CA TYR A 66 -10.23 -3.09 -4.39
C TYR A 66 -11.54 -3.67 -4.89
N ARG A 67 -11.93 -3.32 -6.12
CA ARG A 67 -13.20 -3.70 -6.76
C ARG A 67 -13.03 -4.76 -7.83
N GLY A 68 -12.05 -5.65 -7.65
CA GLY A 68 -11.76 -6.74 -8.57
C GLY A 68 -10.80 -6.38 -9.71
N ARG A 69 -10.34 -7.43 -10.40
CA ARG A 69 -9.25 -7.37 -11.37
C ARG A 69 -9.57 -6.48 -12.57
N GLY A 70 -8.60 -5.65 -12.97
CA GLY A 70 -8.73 -4.77 -14.13
C GLY A 70 -9.38 -3.42 -13.83
N ASN A 71 -9.96 -3.26 -12.63
CA ASN A 71 -10.39 -1.96 -12.13
C ASN A 71 -9.22 -1.22 -11.46
N PRO A 72 -9.12 0.11 -11.63
CA PRO A 72 -8.20 0.91 -10.84
C PRO A 72 -8.47 0.75 -9.35
N MET A 73 -7.42 0.85 -8.56
CA MET A 73 -7.56 0.86 -7.11
C MET A 73 -8.11 2.21 -6.66
N ASP A 74 -9.17 2.18 -5.85
CA ASP A 74 -9.80 3.39 -5.36
C ASP A 74 -9.10 3.83 -4.07
N PHE A 75 -8.41 4.97 -4.10
CA PHE A 75 -7.74 5.54 -2.94
C PHE A 75 -8.64 6.53 -2.22
N HIS A 76 -8.70 6.44 -0.89
CA HIS A 76 -9.62 7.23 -0.07
C HIS A 76 -8.88 8.08 0.96
N GLY A 77 -9.22 9.38 0.98
CA GLY A 77 -8.72 10.33 1.97
C GLY A 77 -7.27 10.75 1.75
N THR A 78 -6.66 11.26 2.83
CA THR A 78 -5.28 11.75 2.83
C THR A 78 -4.35 10.69 3.38
N ALA A 79 -3.20 10.50 2.75
CA ALA A 79 -2.18 9.57 3.23
C ALA A 79 -1.63 10.03 4.60
N LEU A 80 -1.71 9.15 5.59
CA LEU A 80 -1.11 9.33 6.90
C LEU A 80 0.40 9.04 6.81
N ARG A 81 1.24 9.94 7.31
CA ARG A 81 2.68 9.67 7.36
C ARG A 81 3.02 8.82 8.59
N LEU A 82 3.63 7.66 8.36
CA LEU A 82 4.14 6.78 9.42
C LEU A 82 5.61 7.03 9.72
N TYR A 83 6.40 7.43 8.71
CA TYR A 83 7.83 7.68 8.85
C TYR A 83 8.35 8.65 7.77
N GLY A 84 9.33 9.48 8.14
CA GLY A 84 10.08 10.37 7.26
C GLY A 84 9.53 11.77 7.07
#